data_AF-A0A1G6MJE2-F1
#
_entry.id   AF-A0A1G6MJE2-F1
#
_cell.length_a   1.000
_cell.length_b   1.000
_cell.length_c   1.000
_cell.angle_alpha   90.00
_cell.angle_beta   90.00
_cell.angle_gamma   90.00
#
_symmetry.space_group_name_H-M   'P 1'
#
loop_
_entity.id
_entity.type
_entity.pdbx_description
1 polymer ?
#
loop_
_entity_poly.entity_id
_entity_poly.type
_entity_poly.pdbx_seq_one_letter_code
_entity_poly.pdbx_strand_id
1 'polypeptide(L)'
;MSTIAILLSAFVLSMIGLFAFIWSQRRGLFDRDPKAAEVIFAPGEIGSVEDPANDAARIARWQSAAPHHAGSGASAELAQRARADASTAPLVFFLFCCAFAWLLVASAAGLTASVKLHAPDWLADEAWLTFGRIRTIHLNAVAYGWAPMAGLGIALFVIPRLLKTELVGARYAFLGAALWNAALIAGLGAIGAGLADGLEWLEIPWQIDILFVAGGALLGVPLALTLLNRNVEHLYVSVWYMGCALFWFPVLFLVANVPGLHHGIEEATMNWWFAHNVLGLFYTPLALASIYYFLPKIIGRPVQSYNLSLLGFWGLAFFYGQVGGHHLVGGPVPGWMVTLSIVQSMMMIIPVMAFTVNMHGTLKGKLAALRYSPTLRFIGFGGLMYTVSSIQGAFEALRSLNVVVHFTHHTVGHAHLGLYGFVT
;
A
#
# COMPACT_ATOMS: atom_id res chain seq x y z
N MET A 1 -1.23 -28.59 19.23
CA MET A 1 -1.99 -29.03 18.05
C MET A 1 -1.01 -29.61 17.03
N SER A 2 -1.38 -30.66 16.29
CA SER A 2 -0.50 -31.19 15.22
C SER A 2 -0.29 -30.11 14.16
N THR A 3 0.96 -29.92 13.73
CA THR A 3 1.36 -29.13 12.56
C THR A 3 0.43 -29.33 11.35
N ILE A 4 0.05 -30.58 11.09
CA ILE A 4 -0.83 -30.94 9.98
C ILE A 4 -2.22 -30.36 10.22
N ALA A 5 -2.72 -30.38 11.45
CA ALA A 5 -4.02 -29.80 11.78
C ALA A 5 -4.03 -28.28 11.61
N ILE A 6 -2.95 -27.58 12.00
CA ILE A 6 -2.83 -26.13 11.80
C ILE A 6 -2.77 -25.80 10.31
N LEU A 7 -1.91 -26.47 9.54
CA LEU A 7 -1.81 -26.29 8.10
C LEU A 7 -3.11 -26.59 7.36
N LEU A 8 -3.73 -27.72 7.69
CA LEU A 8 -4.99 -28.12 7.09
C LEU A 8 -6.08 -27.12 7.47
N SER A 9 -6.13 -26.64 8.71
CA SER A 9 -7.12 -25.65 9.13
C SER A 9 -6.93 -24.29 8.46
N ALA A 10 -5.69 -23.80 8.35
CA ALA A 10 -5.37 -22.56 7.65
C ALA A 10 -5.68 -22.68 6.15
N PHE A 11 -5.25 -23.77 5.50
CA PHE A 11 -5.56 -24.06 4.10
C PHE A 11 -7.05 -24.23 3.85
N VAL A 12 -7.77 -24.94 4.73
CA VAL A 12 -9.21 -25.15 4.64
C VAL A 12 -9.95 -23.84 4.89
N LEU A 13 -9.53 -22.99 5.83
CA LEU A 13 -10.11 -21.65 6.02
C LEU A 13 -9.90 -20.77 4.78
N SER A 14 -8.69 -20.74 4.22
CA SER A 14 -8.39 -20.00 2.98
C SER A 14 -9.19 -20.55 1.80
N MET A 15 -9.30 -21.88 1.66
CA MET A 15 -10.09 -22.55 0.63
C MET A 15 -11.59 -22.31 0.81
N ILE A 16 -12.12 -22.40 2.03
CA ILE A 16 -13.53 -22.10 2.33
C ILE A 16 -13.80 -20.63 2.05
N GLY A 17 -12.91 -19.71 2.44
CA GLY A 17 -13.00 -18.30 2.11
C GLY A 17 -13.03 -18.06 0.60
N LEU A 18 -12.13 -18.71 -0.14
CA LEU A 18 -12.06 -18.66 -1.60
C LEU A 18 -13.31 -19.28 -2.26
N PHE A 19 -13.77 -20.44 -1.80
CA PHE A 19 -14.97 -21.10 -2.32
C PHE A 19 -16.25 -20.34 -1.97
N ALA A 20 -16.34 -19.77 -0.77
CA ALA A 20 -17.44 -18.89 -0.37
C ALA A 20 -17.43 -17.62 -1.22
N PHE A 21 -16.25 -17.06 -1.50
CA PHE A 21 -16.09 -15.95 -2.44
C PHE A 21 -16.52 -16.32 -3.86
N ILE A 22 -16.02 -17.43 -4.42
CA ILE A 22 -16.39 -17.92 -5.76
C ILE A 22 -17.88 -18.23 -5.84
N TRP A 23 -18.45 -18.86 -4.80
CA TRP A 23 -19.87 -19.16 -4.69
C TRP A 23 -20.70 -17.87 -4.61
N SER A 24 -20.25 -16.88 -3.85
CA SER A 24 -20.87 -15.55 -3.73
C SER A 24 -20.87 -14.81 -5.08
N GLN A 25 -19.74 -14.83 -5.80
CA GLN A 25 -19.61 -14.31 -7.16
C GLN A 25 -20.53 -15.03 -8.16
N ARG A 26 -20.67 -16.36 -8.03
CA ARG A 26 -21.54 -17.17 -8.89
C ARG A 26 -23.03 -16.92 -8.63
N ARG A 27 -23.42 -16.73 -7.37
CA ARG A 27 -24.78 -16.43 -6.90
C ARG A 27 -25.22 -14.98 -7.17
N GLY A 28 -24.32 -14.12 -7.66
CA GLY A 28 -24.64 -12.71 -7.92
C GLY A 28 -24.79 -11.86 -6.66
N LEU A 29 -24.22 -12.30 -5.54
CA LEU A 29 -24.19 -11.54 -4.28
C LEU A 29 -23.20 -10.36 -4.34
N PHE A 30 -22.28 -10.38 -5.31
CA PHE A 30 -21.46 -9.25 -5.69
C PHE A 30 -21.90 -8.72 -7.04
N ASP A 31 -21.91 -7.40 -7.15
CA ASP A 31 -22.56 -6.71 -8.24
C ASP A 31 -21.84 -6.96 -9.57
N ARG A 32 -22.59 -7.52 -10.53
CA ARG A 32 -22.13 -7.68 -11.92
C ARG A 32 -22.41 -6.43 -12.74
N ASP A 33 -23.05 -5.41 -12.16
CA ASP A 33 -23.38 -4.17 -12.86
C ASP A 33 -22.08 -3.43 -13.25
N PRO A 34 -21.82 -3.23 -14.56
CA PRO A 34 -20.72 -2.38 -15.03
C PRO A 34 -20.71 -0.99 -14.37
N LYS A 35 -21.85 -0.52 -13.86
CA LYS A 35 -21.97 0.74 -13.11
C LYS A 35 -21.02 0.84 -11.92
N ALA A 36 -20.65 -0.26 -11.27
CA ALA A 36 -19.69 -0.22 -10.17
C ALA A 36 -18.32 0.33 -10.61
N ALA A 37 -17.91 0.08 -11.87
CA ALA A 37 -16.69 0.64 -12.45
C ALA A 37 -16.82 2.14 -12.82
N GLU A 38 -18.05 2.64 -12.91
CA GLU A 38 -18.38 4.01 -13.32
C GLU A 38 -18.58 4.96 -12.13
N VAL A 39 -18.70 4.45 -10.89
CA VAL A 39 -18.96 5.24 -9.66
C VAL A 39 -18.00 6.43 -9.47
N ILE A 40 -16.79 6.34 -10.02
CA ILE A 40 -15.76 7.39 -9.92
C ILE A 40 -16.01 8.58 -10.87
N PHE A 41 -16.94 8.44 -11.81
CA PHE A 41 -17.28 9.43 -12.83
C PHE A 41 -18.65 10.05 -12.56
N ALA A 42 -18.71 11.37 -12.71
CA ALA A 42 -19.96 12.09 -12.80
C ALA A 42 -20.65 11.79 -14.15
N PRO A 43 -21.98 11.98 -14.25
CA PRO A 43 -22.70 11.80 -15.50
C PRO A 43 -22.07 12.58 -16.66
N GLY A 44 -21.66 11.90 -17.73
CA GLY A 44 -21.01 12.52 -18.90
C GLY A 44 -19.51 12.84 -18.75
N GLU A 45 -18.89 12.44 -17.64
CA GLU A 45 -17.44 12.61 -17.41
C GLU A 45 -16.59 11.52 -18.10
N ILE A 46 -17.19 10.36 -18.41
CA ILE A 46 -16.50 9.31 -19.18
C ILE A 46 -16.11 9.86 -20.56
N GLY A 47 -14.86 9.62 -20.94
CA GLY A 47 -14.23 10.16 -22.15
C GLY A 47 -13.45 11.45 -21.91
N SER A 48 -13.68 12.14 -20.78
CA SER A 48 -12.92 13.33 -20.41
C SER A 48 -11.63 12.98 -19.69
N VAL A 49 -10.53 13.62 -20.09
CA VAL A 49 -9.23 13.42 -19.45
C VAL A 49 -9.02 14.44 -18.34
N GLU A 50 -8.45 14.02 -17.22
CA GLU A 50 -8.24 14.86 -16.04
C GLU A 50 -6.81 14.65 -15.53
N ASP A 51 -5.94 15.65 -15.69
CA ASP A 51 -4.59 15.62 -15.09
C ASP A 51 -4.23 17.00 -14.54
N PRO A 52 -4.47 17.25 -13.23
CA PRO A 52 -4.21 18.55 -12.62
C PRO A 52 -2.73 18.96 -12.63
N ALA A 53 -1.80 18.01 -12.82
CA ALA A 53 -0.38 18.29 -12.91
C ALA A 53 0.06 18.78 -14.30
N ASN A 54 -0.86 18.86 -15.26
CA ASN A 54 -0.60 19.26 -16.64
C ASN A 54 -1.15 20.65 -16.94
N ASP A 55 -0.61 21.31 -17.96
CA ASP A 55 -1.11 22.62 -18.38
C ASP A 55 -2.46 22.51 -19.11
N ALA A 56 -3.31 23.53 -18.98
CA ALA A 56 -4.64 23.54 -19.60
C ALA A 56 -4.57 23.40 -21.14
N ALA A 57 -3.48 23.87 -21.75
CA ALA A 57 -3.26 23.78 -23.19
C ALA A 57 -2.97 22.34 -23.67
N ARG A 58 -2.17 21.54 -22.94
CA ARG A 58 -1.94 20.12 -23.25
C ARG A 58 -3.14 19.28 -22.95
N ILE A 59 -3.86 19.59 -21.85
CA ILE A 59 -5.15 18.94 -21.57
C ILE A 59 -6.09 19.18 -22.74
N ALA A 60 -6.27 20.43 -23.20
CA ALA A 60 -7.13 20.75 -24.35
C ALA A 60 -6.70 20.03 -25.65
N ARG A 61 -5.38 19.91 -25.92
CA ARG A 61 -4.88 19.13 -27.08
C ARG A 61 -5.23 17.66 -26.95
N TRP A 62 -5.09 17.07 -25.77
CA TRP A 62 -5.45 15.68 -25.51
C TRP A 62 -6.98 15.47 -25.55
N GLN A 63 -7.74 16.41 -24.99
CA GLN A 63 -9.19 16.43 -24.98
C GLN A 63 -9.78 16.53 -26.39
N SER A 64 -9.16 17.33 -27.27
CA SER A 64 -9.64 17.50 -28.66
C SER A 64 -9.57 16.21 -29.48
N ALA A 65 -8.88 15.17 -28.99
CA ALA A 65 -8.86 13.83 -29.55
C ALA A 65 -9.95 12.89 -28.96
N ALA A 66 -10.84 13.38 -28.08
CA ALA A 66 -11.93 12.62 -27.46
C ALA A 66 -13.25 13.43 -27.45
N PRO A 67 -14.39 12.86 -27.88
CA PRO A 67 -15.66 13.60 -27.92
C PRO A 67 -16.24 13.87 -26.53
N HIS A 68 -16.96 14.99 -26.39
CA HIS A 68 -17.58 15.47 -25.15
C HIS A 68 -19.11 15.61 -25.28
N HIS A 69 -19.84 15.17 -24.26
CA HIS A 69 -21.21 15.62 -23.97
C HIS A 69 -21.41 15.73 -22.45
N ALA A 70 -21.47 16.94 -21.92
CA ALA A 70 -21.80 17.18 -20.50
C ALA A 70 -23.33 17.33 -20.34
N GLY A 71 -23.96 16.45 -19.57
CA GLY A 71 -25.37 16.56 -19.18
C GLY A 71 -25.56 17.38 -17.90
N SER A 72 -26.78 17.87 -17.63
CA SER A 72 -27.10 18.71 -16.46
C SER A 72 -26.80 18.06 -15.10
N GLY A 73 -26.84 16.72 -14.99
CA GLY A 73 -26.48 15.98 -13.78
C GLY A 73 -24.98 16.03 -13.42
N ALA A 74 -24.11 16.39 -14.36
CA ALA A 74 -22.67 16.50 -14.13
C ALA A 74 -22.33 17.59 -13.09
N SER A 75 -23.06 18.71 -13.11
CA SER A 75 -22.72 19.90 -12.32
C SER A 75 -22.86 19.69 -10.80
N ALA A 76 -23.90 18.97 -10.37
CA ALA A 76 -24.14 18.72 -8.95
C ALA A 76 -23.10 17.76 -8.34
N GLU A 77 -22.74 16.69 -9.05
CA GLU A 77 -21.74 15.73 -8.58
C GLU A 77 -20.32 16.32 -8.60
N LEU A 78 -19.99 17.15 -9.59
CA LEU A 78 -18.73 17.90 -9.60
C LEU A 78 -18.65 18.89 -8.43
N ALA A 79 -19.74 19.59 -8.11
CA ALA A 79 -19.80 20.48 -6.95
C ALA A 79 -19.65 19.71 -5.62
N GLN A 80 -20.20 18.49 -5.53
CA GLN A 80 -20.01 17.61 -4.37
C GLN A 80 -18.56 17.14 -4.24
N ARG A 81 -17.91 16.79 -5.35
CA ARG A 81 -16.49 16.44 -5.36
C ARG A 81 -15.63 17.61 -4.88
N ALA A 82 -15.91 18.83 -5.34
CA ALA A 82 -15.22 20.03 -4.88
C ALA A 82 -15.39 20.29 -3.36
N ARG A 83 -16.55 19.99 -2.78
CA ARG A 83 -16.75 20.07 -1.32
C ARG A 83 -15.95 18.99 -0.58
N ALA A 84 -15.92 17.76 -1.08
CA ALA A 84 -15.10 16.69 -0.51
C ALA A 84 -13.60 17.07 -0.54
N ASP A 85 -13.14 17.68 -1.63
CA ASP A 85 -11.77 18.19 -1.75
C ASP A 85 -11.48 19.29 -0.73
N ALA A 86 -12.36 20.29 -0.65
CA ALA A 86 -12.22 21.38 0.32
C ALA A 86 -12.19 20.87 1.77
N SER A 87 -12.96 19.84 2.09
CA SER A 87 -12.99 19.23 3.43
C SER A 87 -11.67 18.54 3.83
N THR A 88 -10.84 18.16 2.86
CA THR A 88 -9.60 17.38 3.08
C THR A 88 -8.33 18.17 2.77
N ALA A 89 -8.43 19.22 1.97
CA ALA A 89 -7.27 19.93 1.40
C ALA A 89 -6.21 20.35 2.43
N PRO A 90 -6.54 20.99 3.58
CA PRO A 90 -5.51 21.39 4.54
C PRO A 90 -4.77 20.19 5.15
N LEU A 91 -5.50 19.11 5.43
CA LEU A 91 -4.96 17.89 6.04
C LEU A 91 -4.09 17.12 5.06
N VAL A 92 -4.56 16.96 3.82
CA VAL A 92 -3.83 16.28 2.75
C VAL A 92 -2.55 17.06 2.42
N PHE A 93 -2.63 18.39 2.37
CA PHE A 93 -1.46 19.25 2.21
C PHE A 93 -0.44 19.03 3.35
N PHE A 94 -0.89 19.06 4.61
CA PHE A 94 -0.03 18.80 5.77
C PHE A 94 0.65 17.42 5.69
N LEU A 95 -0.11 16.37 5.37
CA LEU A 95 0.42 15.01 5.21
C LEU A 95 1.46 14.93 4.09
N PHE A 96 1.23 15.57 2.94
CA PHE A 96 2.22 15.58 1.87
C PHE A 96 3.47 16.39 2.22
N CYS A 97 3.35 17.51 2.94
CA CYS A 97 4.52 18.21 3.47
C CYS A 97 5.35 17.30 4.38
N CYS A 98 4.71 16.54 5.27
CA CYS A 98 5.39 15.56 6.10
C CYS A 98 6.02 14.44 5.25
N ALA A 99 5.28 13.91 4.27
CA ALA A 99 5.76 12.87 3.38
C ALA A 99 7.04 13.31 2.65
N PHE A 100 7.03 14.49 2.02
CA PHE A 100 8.22 15.03 1.35
C PHE A 100 9.39 15.26 2.30
N ALA A 101 9.14 15.79 3.50
CA ALA A 101 10.20 15.96 4.50
C ALA A 101 10.84 14.61 4.86
N TRP A 102 10.03 13.57 5.12
CA TRP A 102 10.53 12.24 5.43
C TRP A 102 11.18 11.55 4.24
N LEU A 103 10.71 11.77 3.02
CA LEU A 103 11.37 11.25 1.82
C LEU A 103 12.79 11.79 1.69
N LEU A 104 13.01 13.07 1.99
CA LEU A 104 14.33 13.68 1.99
C LEU A 104 15.23 13.08 3.07
N VAL A 105 14.73 12.96 4.31
CA VAL A 105 15.46 12.33 5.43
C VAL A 105 15.81 10.89 5.10
N ALA A 106 14.83 10.11 4.64
CA ALA A 106 14.98 8.72 4.26
C ALA A 106 15.98 8.54 3.12
N SER A 107 15.89 9.36 2.07
CA SER A 107 16.80 9.28 0.91
C SER A 107 18.21 9.70 1.28
N ALA A 108 18.38 10.73 2.13
CA ALA A 108 19.68 11.15 2.62
C ALA A 108 20.34 10.06 3.48
N ALA A 109 19.58 9.44 4.39
CA ALA A 109 20.07 8.32 5.21
C ALA A 109 20.40 7.09 4.35
N GLY A 110 19.55 6.78 3.37
CA GLY A 110 19.75 5.65 2.44
C GLY A 110 20.98 5.84 1.55
N LEU A 111 21.16 7.04 1.00
CA LEU A 111 22.36 7.40 0.24
C LEU A 111 23.63 7.32 1.11
N THR A 112 23.55 7.81 2.35
CA THR A 112 24.67 7.73 3.31
C THR A 112 25.03 6.28 3.61
N ALA A 113 24.04 5.42 3.87
CA ALA A 113 24.24 3.99 4.08
C ALA A 113 24.87 3.33 2.84
N SER A 114 24.40 3.67 1.64
CA SER A 114 24.91 3.15 0.38
C SER A 114 26.38 3.53 0.15
N VAL A 115 26.76 4.80 0.35
CA VAL A 115 28.16 5.26 0.23
C VAL A 115 29.07 4.52 1.21
N LYS A 116 28.59 4.25 2.44
CA LYS A 116 29.37 3.50 3.45
C LYS A 116 29.67 2.04 3.06
N LEU A 117 28.92 1.43 2.14
CA LEU A 117 29.28 0.12 1.60
C LEU A 117 30.54 0.18 0.72
N HIS A 118 30.92 1.37 0.23
CA HIS A 118 32.13 1.61 -0.56
C HIS A 118 33.22 2.35 0.23
N ALA A 119 32.83 3.19 1.18
CA ALA A 119 33.71 4.00 2.02
C ALA A 119 33.30 3.87 3.51
N PRO A 120 33.65 2.74 4.17
CA PRO A 120 33.12 2.41 5.51
C PRO A 120 33.53 3.40 6.61
N ASP A 121 34.71 4.01 6.50
CA ASP A 121 35.24 4.95 7.49
C ASP A 121 34.67 6.37 7.36
N TRP A 122 33.99 6.68 6.25
CA TRP A 122 33.39 8.00 6.04
C TRP A 122 32.29 8.26 7.07
N LEU A 123 32.42 9.31 7.88
CA LEU A 123 31.46 9.67 8.95
C LEU A 123 31.27 8.57 10.01
N ALA A 124 32.31 7.81 10.33
CA ALA A 124 32.24 6.75 11.34
C ALA A 124 32.53 7.24 12.78
N ASP A 125 33.14 8.43 12.94
CA ASP A 125 33.47 9.02 14.25
C ASP A 125 32.22 9.32 15.10
N GLU A 126 31.09 9.59 14.43
CA GLU A 126 29.81 9.86 15.07
C GLU A 126 28.96 8.58 15.13
N ALA A 127 28.62 8.13 16.34
CA ALA A 127 27.94 6.85 16.55
C ALA A 127 26.63 6.72 15.75
N TRP A 128 25.83 7.78 15.68
CA TRP A 128 24.55 7.81 14.96
C TRP A 128 24.69 7.76 13.43
N LEU A 129 25.88 8.05 12.90
CA LEU A 129 26.21 7.94 11.47
C LEU A 129 26.83 6.60 11.09
N THR A 130 27.12 5.70 12.04
CA THR A 130 27.60 4.34 11.72
C THR A 130 26.62 3.58 10.82
N PHE A 131 27.12 2.67 9.97
CA PHE A 131 26.31 1.97 8.96
C PHE A 131 25.05 1.31 9.56
N GLY A 132 25.20 0.62 10.68
CA GLY A 132 24.09 -0.05 11.37
C GLY A 132 22.96 0.91 11.75
N ARG A 133 23.29 2.07 12.35
CA ARG A 133 22.28 3.04 12.80
C ARG A 133 21.68 3.83 11.64
N ILE A 134 22.49 4.29 10.69
CA ILE A 134 21.98 5.10 9.57
C ILE A 134 21.12 4.26 8.59
N ARG A 135 21.44 2.97 8.40
CA ARG A 135 20.57 2.02 7.67
C ARG A 135 19.22 1.88 8.36
N THR A 136 19.21 1.70 9.68
CA THR A 136 17.96 1.56 10.45
C THR A 136 17.13 2.84 10.44
N ILE A 137 17.78 4.01 10.52
CA ILE A 137 17.14 5.32 10.34
C ILE A 137 16.51 5.42 8.94
N HIS A 138 17.23 5.04 7.88
CA HIS A 138 16.69 5.01 6.52
C HIS A 138 15.43 4.13 6.45
N LEU A 139 15.52 2.88 6.92
CA LEU A 139 14.41 1.93 6.87
C LEU A 139 13.17 2.50 7.57
N ASN A 140 13.33 3.01 8.79
CA ASN A 140 12.21 3.56 9.57
C ASN A 140 11.68 4.88 9.00
N ALA A 141 12.54 5.74 8.46
CA ALA A 141 12.09 6.97 7.81
C ALA A 141 11.30 6.69 6.51
N VAL A 142 11.63 5.63 5.78
CA VAL A 142 10.80 5.18 4.65
C VAL A 142 9.49 4.56 5.14
N ALA A 143 9.59 3.57 6.04
CA ALA A 143 8.48 2.75 6.51
C ALA A 143 7.45 3.55 7.30
N TYR A 144 7.88 4.36 8.26
CA TYR A 144 6.98 5.11 9.14
C TYR A 144 6.89 6.59 8.78
N GLY A 145 7.76 7.10 7.90
CA GLY A 145 7.71 8.49 7.46
C GLY A 145 7.09 8.65 6.08
N TRP A 146 7.89 8.45 5.04
CA TRP A 146 7.50 8.69 3.65
C TRP A 146 6.23 7.94 3.23
N ALA A 147 6.27 6.61 3.29
CA ALA A 147 5.25 5.76 2.70
C ALA A 147 3.85 5.94 3.33
N PRO A 148 3.68 5.95 4.68
CA PRO A 148 2.37 6.11 5.29
C PRO A 148 1.85 7.54 5.16
N MET A 149 2.70 8.57 5.25
CA MET A 149 2.25 9.94 5.07
C MET A 149 1.71 10.17 3.65
N ALA A 150 2.41 9.64 2.64
CA ALA A 150 1.94 9.67 1.25
C ALA A 150 0.68 8.83 1.05
N GLY A 151 0.70 7.56 1.45
CA GLY A 151 -0.41 6.62 1.25
C GLY A 151 -1.70 7.02 1.99
N LEU A 152 -1.59 7.44 3.25
CA LEU A 152 -2.74 7.93 4.02
C LEU A 152 -3.22 9.30 3.53
N GLY A 153 -2.32 10.17 3.09
CA GLY A 153 -2.68 11.43 2.44
C GLY A 153 -3.53 11.19 1.18
N ILE A 154 -3.12 10.24 0.34
CA ILE A 154 -3.91 9.83 -0.83
C ILE A 154 -5.24 9.20 -0.40
N ALA A 155 -5.25 8.32 0.61
CA ALA A 155 -6.48 7.70 1.08
C ALA A 155 -7.49 8.73 1.61
N LEU A 156 -7.04 9.71 2.40
CA LEU A 156 -7.87 10.80 2.92
C LEU A 156 -8.40 11.72 1.82
N PHE A 157 -7.70 11.82 0.69
CA PHE A 157 -8.17 12.54 -0.50
C PHE A 157 -9.17 11.70 -1.32
N VAL A 158 -8.86 10.44 -1.58
CA VAL A 158 -9.62 9.57 -2.49
C VAL A 158 -10.91 9.05 -1.86
N ILE A 159 -10.89 8.64 -0.58
CA ILE A 159 -12.05 8.01 0.08
C ILE A 159 -13.27 8.95 0.10
N PRO A 160 -13.19 10.21 0.57
CA PRO A 160 -14.33 11.13 0.57
C PRO A 160 -14.94 11.32 -0.83
N ARG A 161 -14.10 11.42 -1.87
CA ARG A 161 -14.56 11.51 -3.27
C ARG A 161 -15.33 10.27 -3.71
N LEU A 162 -14.79 9.09 -3.44
CA LEU A 162 -15.40 7.81 -3.83
C LEU A 162 -16.70 7.52 -3.08
N LEU A 163 -16.78 7.98 -1.83
CA LEU A 163 -17.98 7.84 -1.00
C LEU A 163 -18.99 8.97 -1.21
N LYS A 164 -18.66 9.96 -2.05
CA LYS A 164 -19.47 11.14 -2.33
C LYS A 164 -19.89 11.85 -1.03
N THR A 165 -18.97 12.02 -0.10
CA THR A 165 -19.22 12.72 1.17
C THR A 165 -17.98 13.50 1.59
N GLU A 166 -18.18 14.52 2.42
CA GLU A 166 -17.08 15.25 3.05
C GLU A 166 -16.40 14.38 4.11
N LEU A 167 -15.12 14.66 4.40
CA LEU A 167 -14.37 13.95 5.42
C LEU A 167 -14.94 14.25 6.81
N VAL A 168 -15.37 13.20 7.50
CA VAL A 168 -15.88 13.31 8.86
C VAL A 168 -14.71 13.21 9.85
N GLY A 169 -14.54 14.22 10.70
CA GLY A 169 -13.57 14.16 11.80
C GLY A 169 -12.13 14.59 11.45
N ALA A 170 -11.94 15.50 10.48
CA ALA A 170 -10.63 15.99 10.05
C ALA A 170 -9.68 16.40 11.21
N ARG A 171 -10.22 16.98 12.29
CA ARG A 171 -9.44 17.34 13.50
C ARG A 171 -8.73 16.15 14.15
N TYR A 172 -9.35 14.97 14.15
CA TYR A 172 -8.74 13.76 14.70
C TYR A 172 -7.59 13.31 13.79
N ALA A 173 -7.76 13.34 12.47
CA ALA A 173 -6.69 13.00 11.54
C ALA A 173 -5.49 13.96 11.64
N PHE A 174 -5.73 15.25 11.87
CA PHE A 174 -4.65 16.21 12.14
C PHE A 174 -3.86 15.86 13.40
N LEU A 175 -4.56 15.63 14.51
CA LEU A 175 -3.92 15.21 15.76
C LEU A 175 -3.19 13.88 15.58
N GLY A 176 -3.80 12.92 14.87
CA GLY A 176 -3.21 11.63 14.58
C GLY A 176 -1.93 11.73 13.77
N ALA A 177 -1.92 12.54 12.71
CA ALA A 177 -0.74 12.84 11.92
C ALA A 177 0.34 13.54 12.76
N ALA A 178 -0.01 14.49 13.61
CA ALA A 178 0.94 15.17 14.49
C ALA A 178 1.60 14.18 15.48
N LEU A 179 0.81 13.32 16.13
CA LEU A 179 1.31 12.30 17.04
C LEU A 179 2.20 11.27 16.32
N TRP A 180 1.80 10.84 15.12
CA TRP A 180 2.60 9.93 14.31
C TRP A 180 3.97 10.53 13.95
N ASN A 181 4.00 11.80 13.53
CA ASN A 181 5.25 12.49 13.24
C ASN A 181 6.12 12.68 14.50
N ALA A 182 5.50 13.00 15.65
CA ALA A 182 6.21 13.08 16.92
C ALA A 182 6.81 11.72 17.34
N ALA A 183 6.06 10.63 17.17
CA ALA A 183 6.52 9.27 17.40
C ALA A 183 7.72 8.94 16.52
N LEU A 184 7.65 9.26 15.23
CA LEU A 184 8.76 9.02 14.30
C LEU A 184 10.01 9.82 14.64
N ILE A 185 9.87 11.11 14.97
CA ILE A 185 11.00 11.94 15.41
C ILE A 185 11.66 11.32 16.65
N ALA A 186 10.86 10.94 17.64
CA ALA A 186 11.36 10.28 18.84
C ALA A 186 12.03 8.93 18.53
N GLY A 187 11.42 8.12 17.65
CA GLY A 187 11.92 6.79 17.27
C GLY A 187 13.24 6.85 16.50
N LEU A 188 13.36 7.75 15.52
CA LEU A 188 14.65 7.97 14.82
C LEU A 188 15.71 8.52 15.76
N GLY A 189 15.32 9.38 16.72
CA GLY A 189 16.21 9.84 17.79
C GLY A 189 16.69 8.70 18.69
N ALA A 190 15.80 7.78 19.07
CA ALA A 190 16.12 6.59 19.85
C ALA A 190 17.10 5.68 19.11
N ILE A 191 16.83 5.37 17.84
CA ILE A 191 17.74 4.59 16.98
C ILE A 191 19.10 5.28 16.86
N GLY A 192 19.12 6.60 16.66
CA GLY A 192 20.36 7.40 16.60
C GLY A 192 21.17 7.32 17.90
N ALA A 193 20.50 7.32 19.05
CA ALA A 193 21.10 7.12 20.37
C ALA A 193 21.55 5.66 20.63
N GLY A 194 21.12 4.70 19.79
CA GLY A 194 21.43 3.28 19.92
C GLY A 194 20.40 2.46 20.70
N LEU A 195 19.20 3.02 20.90
CA LEU A 195 18.06 2.34 21.51
C LEU A 195 17.18 1.79 20.39
N ALA A 196 17.24 0.47 20.17
CA ALA A 196 16.44 -0.21 19.16
C ALA A 196 16.18 -1.67 19.54
N ASP A 197 15.03 -2.20 19.13
CA ASP A 197 14.61 -3.58 19.45
C ASP A 197 15.26 -4.63 18.53
N GLY A 198 15.93 -4.21 17.45
CA GLY A 198 16.69 -5.08 16.56
C GLY A 198 15.85 -5.97 15.64
N LEU A 199 14.53 -5.81 15.65
CA LEU A 199 13.57 -6.47 14.76
C LEU A 199 13.35 -5.61 13.51
N GLU A 200 13.68 -6.13 12.33
CA GLU A 200 13.53 -5.36 11.09
C GLU A 200 12.09 -4.89 10.89
N TRP A 201 11.89 -3.59 10.60
CA TRP A 201 10.60 -2.88 10.58
C TRP A 201 9.95 -2.61 11.94
N LEU A 202 10.50 -3.09 13.04
CA LEU A 202 10.03 -2.88 14.41
C LEU A 202 11.17 -2.42 15.33
N GLU A 203 12.07 -1.59 14.79
CA GLU A 203 13.26 -1.19 15.53
C GLU A 203 12.99 -0.11 16.57
N ILE A 204 11.89 0.62 16.45
CA ILE A 204 11.52 1.69 17.39
C ILE A 204 11.03 1.04 18.69
N PRO A 205 11.53 1.46 19.87
CA PRO A 205 11.10 0.88 21.14
C PRO A 205 9.59 1.03 21.40
N TRP A 206 8.98 -0.02 21.94
CA TRP A 206 7.52 -0.10 22.18
C TRP A 206 6.92 1.08 22.97
N GLN A 207 7.72 1.74 23.82
CA GLN A 207 7.28 2.93 24.57
C GLN A 207 6.90 4.08 23.64
N ILE A 208 7.61 4.21 22.51
CA ILE A 208 7.35 5.20 21.46
C ILE A 208 6.21 4.70 20.56
N ASP A 209 6.11 3.40 20.34
CA ASP A 209 5.04 2.79 19.52
C ASP A 209 3.63 3.06 20.04
N ILE A 210 3.46 3.31 21.34
CA ILE A 210 2.18 3.76 21.90
C ILE A 210 1.68 5.02 21.18
N LEU A 211 2.59 5.94 20.83
CA LEU A 211 2.23 7.15 20.09
C LEU A 211 1.88 6.81 18.63
N PHE A 212 2.54 5.84 17.99
CA PHE A 212 2.13 5.35 16.67
C PHE A 212 0.73 4.73 16.70
N VAL A 213 0.42 3.91 17.71
CA VAL A 213 -0.92 3.32 17.88
C VAL A 213 -1.97 4.42 18.07
N ALA A 214 -1.73 5.37 18.96
CA ALA A 214 -2.65 6.49 19.20
C ALA A 214 -2.82 7.37 17.95
N GLY A 215 -1.72 7.72 17.30
CA GLY A 215 -1.71 8.55 16.08
C GLY A 215 -2.40 7.86 14.91
N GLY A 216 -2.09 6.58 14.68
CA GLY A 216 -2.70 5.74 13.66
C GLY A 216 -4.20 5.54 13.88
N ALA A 217 -4.63 5.30 15.12
CA ALA A 217 -6.05 5.20 15.46
C ALA A 217 -6.80 6.51 15.13
N LEU A 218 -6.22 7.67 15.49
CA LEU A 218 -6.80 8.98 15.19
C LEU A 218 -6.82 9.32 13.70
N LEU A 219 -5.91 8.75 12.90
CA LEU A 219 -5.94 8.83 11.43
C LEU A 219 -7.00 7.88 10.83
N GLY A 220 -7.17 6.69 11.40
CA GLY A 220 -8.12 5.68 10.92
C GLY A 220 -9.58 6.01 11.23
N VAL A 221 -9.86 6.59 12.41
CA VAL A 221 -11.24 6.92 12.85
C VAL A 221 -11.99 7.79 11.83
N PRO A 222 -11.43 8.90 11.32
CA PRO A 222 -12.09 9.71 10.28
C PRO A 222 -12.45 8.93 9.01
N LEU A 223 -11.60 7.99 8.59
CA LEU A 223 -11.85 7.18 7.41
C LEU A 223 -12.99 6.18 7.65
N ALA A 224 -13.05 5.57 8.83
CA ALA A 224 -14.16 4.71 9.24
C ALA A 224 -15.48 5.51 9.35
N LEU A 225 -15.46 6.68 9.99
CA LEU A 225 -16.63 7.56 10.10
C LEU A 225 -17.13 8.00 8.73
N THR A 226 -16.22 8.35 7.81
CA THR A 226 -16.57 8.75 6.44
C THR A 226 -17.20 7.59 5.68
N LEU A 227 -16.70 6.36 5.84
CA LEU A 227 -17.29 5.14 5.26
C LEU A 227 -18.72 4.86 5.77
N LEU A 228 -18.98 5.13 7.04
CA LEU A 228 -20.32 5.01 7.64
C LEU A 228 -21.29 6.08 7.12
N ASN A 229 -20.79 7.25 6.73
CA ASN A 229 -21.57 8.38 6.20
C ASN A 229 -21.56 8.46 4.66
N ARG A 230 -21.34 7.33 3.97
CA ARG A 230 -21.27 7.29 2.51
C ARG A 230 -22.62 7.63 1.85
N ASN A 231 -22.55 8.27 0.68
CA ASN A 231 -23.71 8.57 -0.19
C ASN A 231 -23.72 7.70 -1.46
N VAL A 232 -23.02 6.57 -1.44
CA VAL A 232 -22.96 5.62 -2.55
C VAL A 232 -23.47 4.26 -2.12
N GLU A 233 -24.21 3.60 -3.01
CA GLU A 233 -24.70 2.23 -2.79
C GLU A 233 -23.56 1.22 -2.92
N HIS A 234 -22.67 1.43 -3.90
CA HIS A 234 -21.56 0.53 -4.21
C HIS A 234 -20.21 1.14 -3.83
N LEU A 235 -19.40 0.36 -3.11
CA LEU A 235 -18.03 0.72 -2.79
C LEU A 235 -17.12 0.37 -3.96
N TYR A 236 -16.47 1.39 -4.53
CA TYR A 236 -15.46 1.22 -5.56
C TYR A 236 -14.24 0.46 -5.02
N VAL A 237 -13.55 -0.31 -5.88
CA VAL A 237 -12.45 -1.20 -5.46
C VAL A 237 -11.34 -0.47 -4.65
N SER A 238 -11.01 0.78 -4.96
CA SER A 238 -10.03 1.54 -4.17
C SER A 238 -10.45 1.72 -2.71
N VAL A 239 -11.76 1.85 -2.42
CA VAL A 239 -12.28 1.90 -1.05
C VAL A 239 -12.04 0.58 -0.32
N TRP A 240 -12.19 -0.57 -1.00
CA TRP A 240 -11.92 -1.88 -0.41
C TRP A 240 -10.46 -2.01 0.00
N TYR A 241 -9.53 -1.74 -0.92
CA TYR A 241 -8.10 -1.83 -0.65
C TYR A 241 -7.68 -0.86 0.45
N MET A 242 -8.03 0.43 0.37
CA MET A 242 -7.65 1.41 1.40
C MET A 242 -8.34 1.12 2.74
N GLY A 243 -9.62 0.78 2.73
CA GLY A 243 -10.39 0.48 3.94
C GLY A 243 -9.84 -0.72 4.69
N CYS A 244 -9.51 -1.82 3.99
CA CYS A 244 -8.92 -2.99 4.62
C CYS A 244 -7.47 -2.75 5.07
N ALA A 245 -6.68 -1.93 4.37
CA ALA A 245 -5.34 -1.56 4.82
C ALA A 245 -5.35 -0.91 6.20
N LEU A 246 -6.31 0.00 6.43
CA LEU A 246 -6.51 0.70 7.69
C LEU A 246 -6.98 -0.23 8.82
N PHE A 247 -7.55 -1.38 8.47
CA PHE A 247 -7.94 -2.40 9.44
C PHE A 247 -6.81 -3.40 9.72
N TRP A 248 -6.11 -3.86 8.68
CA TRP A 248 -5.03 -4.82 8.81
C TRP A 248 -3.84 -4.24 9.55
N PHE A 249 -3.41 -3.01 9.25
CA PHE A 249 -2.23 -2.43 9.87
C PHE A 249 -2.30 -2.39 11.41
N PRO A 250 -3.38 -1.88 12.06
CA PRO A 250 -3.48 -1.91 13.51
C PRO A 250 -3.40 -3.32 14.11
N VAL A 251 -4.00 -4.32 13.46
CA VAL A 251 -3.94 -5.71 13.92
C VAL A 251 -2.52 -6.26 13.82
N LEU A 252 -1.85 -6.04 12.68
CA LEU A 252 -0.47 -6.44 12.46
C LEU A 252 0.45 -5.81 13.49
N PHE A 253 0.36 -4.49 13.62
CA PHE A 253 1.22 -3.69 14.49
C PHE A 253 1.02 -4.04 15.97
N LEU A 254 -0.23 -4.24 16.41
CA LEU A 254 -0.51 -4.62 17.79
C LEU A 254 0.01 -6.02 18.10
N VAL A 255 -0.28 -7.02 17.26
CA VAL A 255 0.20 -8.41 17.52
C VAL A 255 1.73 -8.44 17.59
N ALA A 256 2.40 -7.71 16.71
CA ALA A 256 3.85 -7.73 16.61
C ALA A 256 4.58 -6.98 17.73
N ASN A 257 4.00 -5.89 18.26
CA ASN A 257 4.66 -4.98 19.21
C ASN A 257 4.29 -5.20 20.68
N VAL A 258 3.63 -6.31 21.04
CA VAL A 258 3.40 -6.60 22.47
C VAL A 258 4.73 -7.04 23.11
N PRO A 259 5.28 -6.27 24.07
CA PRO A 259 6.58 -6.57 24.64
C PRO A 259 6.55 -7.90 25.39
N GLY A 260 7.52 -8.76 25.07
CA GLY A 260 7.69 -10.06 25.73
C GLY A 260 6.66 -11.14 25.33
N LEU A 261 5.85 -10.92 24.29
CA LEU A 261 4.91 -11.93 23.80
C LEU A 261 5.59 -13.05 23.02
N HIS A 262 6.55 -12.70 22.16
CA HIS A 262 7.22 -13.64 21.26
C HIS A 262 8.71 -13.76 21.61
N HIS A 263 9.28 -14.97 21.52
CA HIS A 263 10.70 -15.22 21.81
C HIS A 263 11.32 -16.22 20.84
N GLY A 264 12.61 -16.05 20.51
CA GLY A 264 13.39 -17.03 19.74
C GLY A 264 12.81 -17.31 18.35
N ILE A 265 12.53 -18.59 18.04
CA ILE A 265 11.99 -18.99 16.72
C ILE A 265 10.61 -18.36 16.45
N GLU A 266 9.81 -18.19 17.50
CA GLU A 266 8.50 -17.54 17.40
C GLU A 266 8.65 -16.05 17.06
N GLU A 267 9.58 -15.35 17.70
CA GLU A 267 9.87 -13.94 17.43
C GLU A 267 10.37 -13.72 16.00
N ALA A 268 11.27 -14.57 15.51
CA ALA A 268 11.70 -14.52 14.11
C ALA A 268 10.54 -14.76 13.13
N THR A 269 9.61 -15.66 13.49
CA THR A 269 8.40 -15.94 12.70
C THR A 269 7.44 -14.78 12.70
N MET A 270 7.17 -14.20 13.88
CA MET A 270 6.33 -13.02 14.04
C MET A 270 6.91 -11.84 13.28
N ASN A 271 8.22 -11.59 13.41
CA ASN A 271 8.87 -10.45 12.78
C ASN A 271 8.67 -10.49 11.26
N TRP A 272 8.95 -11.63 10.62
CA TRP A 272 8.75 -11.76 9.18
C TRP A 272 7.28 -11.87 8.77
N TRP A 273 6.40 -12.36 9.65
CA TRP A 273 4.96 -12.23 9.45
C TRP A 273 4.57 -10.74 9.41
N PHE A 274 5.01 -9.91 10.35
CA PHE A 274 4.73 -8.49 10.38
C PHE A 274 5.37 -7.75 9.20
N ALA A 275 6.70 -7.83 9.06
CA ALA A 275 7.47 -7.08 8.06
C ALA A 275 6.99 -7.37 6.63
N HIS A 276 6.63 -8.63 6.34
CA HIS A 276 6.07 -8.95 5.03
C HIS A 276 4.62 -8.47 4.90
N ASN A 277 3.78 -8.68 5.92
CA ASN A 277 2.38 -8.26 5.83
C ASN A 277 2.18 -6.74 5.84
N VAL A 278 3.04 -5.94 6.48
CA VAL A 278 2.93 -4.48 6.36
C VAL A 278 3.17 -4.02 4.92
N LEU A 279 4.11 -4.66 4.21
CA LEU A 279 4.31 -4.44 2.76
C LEU A 279 3.07 -4.81 1.94
N GLY A 280 2.50 -5.98 2.16
CA GLY A 280 1.41 -6.50 1.32
C GLY A 280 -0.01 -6.17 1.70
N LEU A 281 -0.26 -5.87 2.97
CA LEU A 281 -1.59 -5.60 3.51
C LEU A 281 -1.72 -4.14 3.98
N PHE A 282 -0.66 -3.34 3.99
CA PHE A 282 -0.77 -1.92 4.23
C PHE A 282 -0.32 -1.10 3.00
N TYR A 283 0.95 -1.13 2.61
CA TYR A 283 1.43 -0.29 1.50
C TYR A 283 0.91 -0.74 0.15
N THR A 284 0.90 -2.05 -0.14
CA THR A 284 0.41 -2.57 -1.43
C THR A 284 -1.05 -2.20 -1.69
N PRO A 285 -2.01 -2.39 -0.76
CA PRO A 285 -3.37 -1.95 -0.96
C PRO A 285 -3.50 -0.43 -1.16
N LEU A 286 -2.78 0.39 -0.38
CA LEU A 286 -2.82 1.85 -0.54
C LEU A 286 -2.33 2.27 -1.94
N ALA A 287 -1.23 1.68 -2.42
CA ALA A 287 -0.68 1.96 -3.74
C ALA A 287 -1.57 1.41 -4.88
N LEU A 288 -2.07 0.17 -4.78
CA LEU A 288 -3.00 -0.39 -5.76
C LEU A 288 -4.29 0.41 -5.84
N ALA A 289 -4.86 0.82 -4.71
CA ALA A 289 -6.04 1.68 -4.68
C ALA A 289 -5.81 3.03 -5.36
N SER A 290 -4.61 3.60 -5.19
CA SER A 290 -4.20 4.82 -5.87
C SER A 290 -4.16 4.62 -7.38
N ILE A 291 -3.61 3.50 -7.86
CA ILE A 291 -3.62 3.15 -9.29
C ILE A 291 -5.05 2.94 -9.80
N TYR A 292 -5.87 2.16 -9.08
CA TYR A 292 -7.28 1.93 -9.42
C TYR A 292 -8.10 3.22 -9.43
N TYR A 293 -7.69 4.26 -8.71
CA TYR A 293 -8.36 5.55 -8.76
C TYR A 293 -7.81 6.43 -9.90
N PHE A 294 -6.53 6.78 -9.84
CA PHE A 294 -5.94 7.79 -10.73
C PHE A 294 -5.85 7.32 -12.18
N LEU A 295 -5.49 6.06 -12.44
CA LEU A 295 -5.31 5.57 -13.82
C LEU A 295 -6.59 5.69 -14.65
N PRO A 296 -7.75 5.12 -14.24
CA PRO A 296 -8.98 5.26 -15.02
C PRO A 296 -9.49 6.70 -15.03
N LYS A 297 -9.30 7.45 -13.94
CA LYS A 297 -9.73 8.84 -13.84
C LYS A 297 -9.02 9.73 -14.85
N ILE A 298 -7.70 9.63 -14.93
CA ILE A 298 -6.87 10.44 -15.81
C ILE A 298 -7.19 10.20 -17.29
N ILE A 299 -7.42 8.94 -17.67
CA ILE A 299 -7.71 8.58 -19.07
C ILE A 299 -9.20 8.67 -19.43
N GLY A 300 -10.06 9.02 -18.48
CA GLY A 300 -11.50 9.13 -18.69
C GLY A 300 -12.19 7.81 -19.01
N ARG A 301 -11.71 6.67 -18.51
CA ARG A 301 -12.25 5.35 -18.87
C ARG A 301 -12.48 4.49 -17.63
N PRO A 302 -13.65 3.84 -17.49
CA PRO A 302 -13.86 2.82 -16.47
C PRO A 302 -12.84 1.69 -16.55
N VAL A 303 -12.55 1.10 -15.39
CA VAL A 303 -11.70 -0.08 -15.29
C VAL A 303 -12.31 -1.22 -16.11
N GLN A 304 -11.48 -1.94 -16.86
CA GLN A 304 -11.93 -2.90 -17.87
C GLN A 304 -12.78 -4.04 -17.28
N SER A 305 -12.37 -4.63 -16.16
CA SER A 305 -13.12 -5.70 -15.50
C SER A 305 -13.18 -5.49 -14.01
N TYR A 306 -14.37 -5.14 -13.52
CA TYR A 306 -14.61 -4.99 -12.08
C TYR A 306 -14.41 -6.31 -11.33
N ASN A 307 -14.81 -7.43 -11.93
CA ASN A 307 -14.63 -8.77 -11.35
C ASN A 307 -13.15 -9.16 -11.21
N LEU A 308 -12.29 -8.77 -12.15
CA LEU A 308 -10.84 -8.98 -12.01
C LEU A 308 -10.28 -8.13 -10.87
N SER A 309 -10.79 -6.92 -10.66
CA SER A 309 -10.42 -6.11 -9.48
C SER A 309 -10.79 -6.80 -8.17
N LEU A 310 -11.99 -7.42 -8.09
CA LEU A 310 -12.42 -8.18 -6.92
C LEU A 310 -11.59 -9.45 -6.72
N LEU A 311 -11.28 -10.19 -7.78
CA LEU A 311 -10.39 -11.35 -7.72
C LEU A 311 -8.99 -10.95 -7.20
N GLY A 312 -8.46 -9.82 -7.69
CA GLY A 312 -7.21 -9.26 -7.22
C GLY A 312 -7.26 -8.93 -5.72
N PHE A 313 -8.31 -8.25 -5.28
CA PHE A 313 -8.47 -7.84 -3.89
C PHE A 313 -8.58 -9.04 -2.94
N TRP A 314 -9.48 -9.98 -3.23
CA TRP A 314 -9.68 -11.14 -2.36
C TRP A 314 -8.53 -12.13 -2.43
N GLY A 315 -7.92 -12.32 -3.61
CA GLY A 315 -6.70 -13.11 -3.74
C GLY A 315 -5.57 -12.54 -2.87
N LEU A 316 -5.37 -11.21 -2.88
CA LEU A 316 -4.42 -10.54 -2.00
C LEU A 316 -4.75 -10.82 -0.52
N ALA A 317 -6.00 -10.57 -0.12
CA ALA A 317 -6.45 -10.73 1.27
C ALA A 317 -6.26 -12.17 1.81
N PHE A 318 -6.51 -13.18 0.98
CA PHE A 318 -6.43 -14.58 1.40
C PHE A 318 -5.01 -15.16 1.39
N PHE A 319 -4.17 -14.75 0.43
CA PHE A 319 -2.87 -15.36 0.25
C PHE A 319 -1.78 -14.63 1.03
N TYR A 320 -1.77 -13.28 1.03
CA TYR A 320 -0.63 -12.50 1.53
C TYR A 320 -0.36 -12.72 3.03
N GLY A 321 -1.43 -12.89 3.82
CA GLY A 321 -1.40 -13.08 5.29
C GLY A 321 -0.37 -14.12 5.78
N GLN A 322 -0.09 -15.13 4.97
CA GLN A 322 0.70 -16.31 5.33
C GLN A 322 2.07 -16.36 4.65
N VAL A 323 2.46 -15.33 3.90
CA VAL A 323 3.65 -15.39 3.02
C VAL A 323 4.96 -15.13 3.77
N GLY A 324 4.93 -14.48 4.95
CA GLY A 324 6.13 -14.05 5.67
C GLY A 324 7.20 -15.14 5.94
N GLY A 325 6.79 -16.39 6.12
CA GLY A 325 7.73 -17.50 6.37
C GLY A 325 8.71 -17.80 5.23
N HIS A 326 8.52 -17.24 4.02
CA HIS A 326 9.49 -17.36 2.92
C HIS A 326 10.83 -16.65 3.18
N HIS A 327 10.89 -15.74 4.16
CA HIS A 327 12.12 -15.08 4.60
C HIS A 327 12.95 -15.96 5.54
N LEU A 328 12.37 -17.06 6.00
CA LEU A 328 12.96 -17.98 6.96
C LEU A 328 13.39 -19.30 6.31
N VAL A 329 13.47 -19.34 4.98
CA VAL A 329 13.98 -20.49 4.24
C VAL A 329 15.42 -20.76 4.64
N GLY A 330 15.70 -21.98 5.12
CA GLY A 330 17.02 -22.36 5.63
C GLY A 330 17.28 -21.97 7.09
N GLY A 331 16.37 -21.22 7.72
CA GLY A 331 16.41 -20.89 9.15
C GLY A 331 15.89 -22.03 10.05
N PRO A 332 16.05 -21.91 11.38
CA PRO A 332 15.66 -22.92 12.36
C PRO A 332 14.15 -22.93 12.65
N VAL A 333 13.32 -22.79 11.61
CA VAL A 333 11.86 -22.75 11.72
C VAL A 333 11.24 -24.06 11.22
N PRO A 334 10.02 -24.41 11.65
CA PRO A 334 9.38 -25.62 11.17
C PRO A 334 9.21 -25.62 9.65
N GLY A 335 9.77 -26.62 8.95
CA GLY A 335 9.79 -26.65 7.49
C GLY A 335 8.40 -26.64 6.82
N TRP A 336 7.38 -27.10 7.55
CA TRP A 336 5.98 -27.06 7.13
C TRP A 336 5.46 -25.64 6.95
N MET A 337 5.87 -24.72 7.82
CA MET A 337 5.44 -23.32 7.83
C MET A 337 6.03 -22.61 6.63
N VAL A 338 7.34 -22.82 6.40
CA VAL A 338 8.04 -22.35 5.20
C VAL A 338 7.37 -22.88 3.93
N THR A 339 7.03 -24.18 3.87
CA THR A 339 6.35 -24.74 2.70
C THR A 339 4.99 -24.09 2.45
N LEU A 340 4.18 -23.85 3.49
CA LEU A 340 2.92 -23.11 3.33
C LEU A 340 3.16 -21.70 2.79
N SER A 341 4.10 -20.97 3.37
CA SER A 341 4.43 -19.62 2.92
C SER A 341 4.84 -19.62 1.45
N ILE A 342 5.69 -20.55 1.00
CA ILE A 342 6.09 -20.68 -0.40
C ILE A 342 4.90 -20.94 -1.32
N VAL A 343 3.99 -21.84 -0.94
CA VAL A 343 2.79 -22.11 -1.73
C VAL A 343 1.94 -20.84 -1.85
N GLN A 344 1.77 -20.10 -0.75
CA GLN A 344 1.03 -18.84 -0.75
C GLN A 344 1.75 -17.74 -1.57
N SER A 345 3.09 -17.65 -1.51
CA SER A 345 3.89 -16.77 -2.37
C SER A 345 3.63 -17.05 -3.85
N MET A 346 3.55 -18.33 -4.24
CA MET A 346 3.23 -18.71 -5.61
C MET A 346 1.77 -18.40 -5.98
N MET A 347 0.83 -18.55 -5.03
CA MET A 347 -0.58 -18.19 -5.24
C MET A 347 -0.80 -16.69 -5.38
N MET A 348 0.10 -15.84 -4.84
CA MET A 348 0.10 -14.40 -5.08
C MET A 348 0.24 -14.01 -6.56
N ILE A 349 0.72 -14.90 -7.44
CA ILE A 349 0.69 -14.66 -8.89
C ILE A 349 -0.75 -14.45 -9.39
N ILE A 350 -1.76 -15.10 -8.80
CA ILE A 350 -3.16 -14.97 -9.22
C ILE A 350 -3.67 -13.52 -9.06
N PRO A 351 -3.65 -12.90 -7.86
CA PRO A 351 -4.10 -11.51 -7.71
C PRO A 351 -3.21 -10.51 -8.47
N VAL A 352 -1.91 -10.77 -8.58
CA VAL A 352 -1.00 -9.93 -9.39
C VAL A 352 -1.41 -9.94 -10.85
N MET A 353 -1.61 -11.12 -11.44
CA MET A 353 -2.04 -11.25 -12.84
C MET A 353 -3.44 -10.65 -13.07
N ALA A 354 -4.36 -10.80 -12.11
CA ALA A 354 -5.67 -10.18 -12.19
C ALA A 354 -5.57 -8.64 -12.28
N PHE A 355 -4.72 -8.02 -11.45
CA PHE A 355 -4.41 -6.60 -11.54
C PHE A 355 -3.75 -6.23 -12.88
N THR A 356 -2.68 -6.94 -13.28
CA THR A 356 -1.90 -6.62 -14.49
C THR A 356 -2.76 -6.68 -15.74
N VAL A 357 -3.58 -7.73 -15.90
CA VAL A 357 -4.49 -7.88 -17.04
C VAL A 357 -5.51 -6.75 -17.07
N ASN A 358 -6.05 -6.38 -15.91
CA ASN A 358 -7.06 -5.33 -15.82
C ASN A 358 -6.48 -3.94 -16.10
N MET A 359 -5.28 -3.64 -15.58
CA MET A 359 -4.55 -2.41 -15.86
C MET A 359 -4.22 -2.32 -17.36
N HIS A 360 -3.69 -3.39 -17.96
CA HIS A 360 -3.40 -3.46 -19.38
C HIS A 360 -4.68 -3.25 -20.23
N GLY A 361 -5.76 -3.94 -19.89
CA GLY A 361 -7.06 -3.81 -20.57
C GLY A 361 -7.63 -2.39 -20.50
N THR A 362 -7.46 -1.73 -19.35
CA THR A 362 -7.90 -0.34 -19.13
C THR A 362 -7.09 0.65 -19.99
N LEU A 363 -5.77 0.45 -20.08
CA LEU A 363 -4.87 1.27 -20.92
C LEU A 363 -4.91 0.93 -22.42
N LYS A 364 -5.49 -0.20 -22.83
CA LYS A 364 -5.51 -0.66 -24.23
C LYS A 364 -6.12 0.41 -25.14
N GLY A 365 -5.36 0.83 -26.15
CA GLY A 365 -5.74 1.91 -27.09
C GLY A 365 -5.56 3.33 -26.56
N LYS A 366 -5.11 3.51 -25.30
CA LYS A 366 -4.87 4.80 -24.65
C LYS A 366 -3.43 4.98 -24.16
N LEU A 367 -2.50 4.07 -24.49
CA LEU A 367 -1.09 4.15 -24.08
C LEU A 367 -0.40 5.46 -24.48
N ALA A 368 -0.82 6.11 -25.56
CA ALA A 368 -0.30 7.42 -25.95
C ALA A 368 -0.52 8.50 -24.87
N ALA A 369 -1.49 8.33 -23.97
CA ALA A 369 -1.72 9.21 -22.81
C ALA A 369 -0.50 9.35 -21.91
N LEU A 370 0.32 8.29 -21.80
CA LEU A 370 1.58 8.33 -21.04
C LEU A 370 2.55 9.38 -21.57
N ARG A 371 2.48 9.75 -22.85
CA ARG A 371 3.32 10.81 -23.40
C ARG A 371 2.89 12.19 -22.93
N TYR A 372 1.63 12.38 -22.56
CA TYR A 372 1.08 13.69 -22.24
C TYR A 372 0.89 13.92 -20.75
N SER A 373 0.55 12.88 -19.97
CA SER A 373 0.27 12.99 -18.54
C SER A 373 1.48 12.55 -17.69
N PRO A 374 2.13 13.47 -16.95
CA PRO A 374 3.17 13.10 -15.98
C PRO A 374 2.63 12.17 -14.89
N THR A 375 1.44 12.48 -14.35
CA THR A 375 0.79 11.67 -13.31
C THR A 375 0.59 10.23 -13.77
N LEU A 376 0.11 10.03 -15.00
CA LEU A 376 -0.10 8.70 -15.56
C LEU A 376 1.22 7.95 -15.78
N ARG A 377 2.34 8.64 -16.03
CA ARG A 377 3.66 7.98 -16.12
C ARG A 377 4.06 7.38 -14.79
N PHE A 378 3.93 8.12 -13.69
CA PHE A 378 4.24 7.62 -12.35
C PHE A 378 3.28 6.50 -11.95
N ILE A 379 1.97 6.70 -12.09
CA ILE A 379 0.96 5.68 -11.76
C ILE A 379 1.11 4.41 -12.63
N GLY A 380 1.34 4.57 -13.93
CA GLY A 380 1.53 3.46 -14.86
C GLY A 380 2.86 2.72 -14.62
N PHE A 381 3.93 3.45 -14.33
CA PHE A 381 5.22 2.85 -13.97
C PHE A 381 5.13 2.10 -12.64
N GLY A 382 4.50 2.69 -11.61
CA GLY A 382 4.25 2.04 -10.33
C GLY A 382 3.47 0.74 -10.49
N GLY A 383 2.40 0.74 -11.29
CA GLY A 383 1.65 -0.49 -11.60
C GLY A 383 2.46 -1.55 -12.36
N LEU A 384 3.39 -1.14 -13.22
CA LEU A 384 4.34 -2.06 -13.85
C LEU A 384 5.32 -2.63 -12.82
N MET A 385 5.91 -1.79 -11.97
CA MET A 385 6.85 -2.22 -10.92
C MET A 385 6.19 -3.11 -9.87
N TYR A 386 4.91 -2.90 -9.57
CA TYR A 386 4.12 -3.85 -8.77
C TYR A 386 4.12 -5.25 -9.40
N THR A 387 3.85 -5.32 -10.70
CA THR A 387 3.83 -6.59 -11.43
C THR A 387 5.22 -7.25 -11.40
N VAL A 388 6.27 -6.50 -11.71
CA VAL A 388 7.64 -7.04 -11.76
C VAL A 388 8.09 -7.49 -10.37
N SER A 389 7.99 -6.63 -9.35
CA SER A 389 8.40 -6.95 -7.98
C SER A 389 7.61 -8.12 -7.40
N SER A 390 6.30 -8.19 -7.63
CA SER A 390 5.47 -9.27 -7.07
C SER A 390 5.74 -10.61 -7.74
N ILE A 391 5.92 -10.64 -9.07
CA ILE A 391 6.31 -11.87 -9.77
C ILE A 391 7.72 -12.30 -9.32
N GLN A 392 8.66 -11.36 -9.25
CA GLN A 392 10.01 -11.63 -8.77
C GLN A 392 9.99 -12.21 -7.36
N GLY A 393 9.26 -11.57 -6.42
CA GLY A 393 9.11 -12.03 -5.05
C GLY A 393 8.47 -13.42 -4.92
N ALA A 394 7.48 -13.74 -5.76
CA ALA A 394 6.89 -15.07 -5.78
C ALA A 394 7.93 -16.16 -6.14
N PHE A 395 8.81 -15.88 -7.12
CA PHE A 395 9.89 -16.80 -7.46
C PHE A 395 11.01 -16.84 -6.40
N GLU A 396 11.37 -15.70 -5.81
CA GLU A 396 12.38 -15.61 -4.74
C GLU A 396 12.00 -16.42 -3.49
N ALA A 397 10.71 -16.69 -3.27
CA ALA A 397 10.24 -17.56 -2.20
C ALA A 397 10.64 -19.04 -2.40
N LEU A 398 10.82 -19.49 -3.64
CA LEU A 398 11.16 -20.89 -3.92
C LEU A 398 12.50 -21.26 -3.32
N ARG A 399 12.57 -22.36 -2.56
CA ARG A 399 13.81 -22.82 -1.90
C ARG A 399 15.01 -22.89 -2.86
N SER A 400 14.79 -23.35 -4.08
CA SER A 400 15.83 -23.49 -5.11
C SER A 400 16.43 -22.16 -5.56
N LEU A 401 15.65 -21.07 -5.53
CA LEU A 401 16.15 -19.73 -5.84
C LEU A 401 16.64 -19.02 -4.58
N ASN A 402 15.88 -19.13 -3.49
CA ASN A 402 16.16 -18.53 -2.21
C ASN A 402 17.55 -18.91 -1.68
N VAL A 403 17.97 -20.17 -1.82
CA VAL A 403 19.32 -20.62 -1.42
C VAL A 403 20.46 -19.84 -2.10
N VAL A 404 20.20 -19.24 -3.27
CA VAL A 404 21.17 -18.42 -4.01
C VAL A 404 21.03 -16.94 -3.68
N VAL A 405 19.80 -16.43 -3.56
CA VAL A 405 19.55 -14.99 -3.43
C VAL A 405 19.51 -14.50 -1.98
N HIS A 406 19.22 -15.39 -1.02
CA HIS A 406 19.10 -15.02 0.39
C HIS A 406 20.42 -14.51 0.95
N PHE A 407 20.36 -13.46 1.78
CA PHE A 407 21.52 -12.71 2.28
C PHE A 407 22.42 -12.05 1.23
N THR A 408 21.95 -11.90 -0.02
CA THR A 408 22.67 -11.14 -1.06
C THR A 408 22.04 -9.77 -1.29
N HIS A 409 22.73 -8.90 -2.03
CA HIS A 409 22.15 -7.63 -2.49
C HIS A 409 20.93 -7.78 -3.42
N HIS A 410 20.63 -9.00 -3.90
CA HIS A 410 19.40 -9.27 -4.64
C HIS A 410 18.15 -8.92 -3.83
N THR A 411 18.10 -9.31 -2.55
CA THR A 411 16.97 -9.02 -1.66
C THR A 411 16.81 -7.52 -1.41
N VAL A 412 17.93 -6.80 -1.31
CA VAL A 412 17.93 -5.33 -1.19
C VAL A 412 17.37 -4.70 -2.47
N GLY A 413 17.78 -5.19 -3.64
CA GLY A 413 17.26 -4.74 -4.94
C GLY A 413 15.77 -5.00 -5.10
N HIS A 414 15.28 -6.18 -4.70
CA HIS A 414 13.86 -6.52 -4.65
C HIS A 414 13.07 -5.55 -3.76
N ALA A 415 13.57 -5.27 -2.56
CA ALA A 415 12.93 -4.33 -1.64
C ALA A 415 12.82 -2.92 -2.25
N HIS A 416 13.88 -2.42 -2.91
CA HIS A 416 13.85 -1.12 -3.58
C HIS A 416 12.92 -1.11 -4.80
N LEU A 417 12.84 -2.21 -5.55
CA LEU A 417 11.90 -2.33 -6.66
C LEU A 417 10.44 -2.20 -6.17
N GLY A 418 10.11 -2.80 -5.03
CA GLY A 418 8.80 -2.68 -4.40
C GLY A 418 8.54 -1.29 -3.80
N LEU A 419 9.45 -0.79 -2.96
CA LEU A 419 9.24 0.47 -2.23
C LEU A 419 9.45 1.72 -3.10
N TYR A 420 10.56 1.79 -3.85
CA TYR A 420 10.86 2.93 -4.71
C TYR A 420 10.22 2.81 -6.09
N GLY A 421 10.18 1.62 -6.67
CA GLY A 421 9.61 1.44 -8.01
C GLY A 421 8.08 1.46 -8.03
N PHE A 422 7.44 0.89 -7.01
CA PHE A 422 5.99 0.74 -6.95
C PHE A 422 5.30 1.69 -5.97
N VAL A 423 5.77 1.79 -4.71
CA VAL A 423 5.08 2.58 -3.67
C VAL A 423 5.34 4.09 -3.78
N THR A 424 6.57 4.48 -4.09
CA THR A 424 7.01 5.88 -4.23
C THR A 424 6.60 6.47 -5.56
#